data_AF-A0A381Q765-F1
#
_entry.id   AF-A0A381Q765-F1
#
_cell.length_a   1.000
_cell.length_b   1.000
_cell.length_c   1.000
_cell.angle_alpha   90.00
_cell.angle_beta   90.00
_cell.angle_gamma   90.00
#
_symmetry.space_group_name_H-M   'P 1'
#
loop_
_entity.id
_entity.type
_entity.pdbx_description
1 polymer ?
#
loop_
_entity_poly.entity_id
_entity_poly.type
_entity_poly.pdbx_seq_one_letter_code
_entity_poly.pdbx_strand_id
1 'polypeptide(L)'
;MFKLNRGLFLIFFLSFFINFSQEINWLSFEKAIEAQKTLPKNIIMDVYTNWCGPCKLMEKNTFQNKFIADYINKHYYAVKFNGEGNEVINFMGRKFENIRYDESKSQTRNSSHQFTQFLGINAYPTTLFFDGKMNLITPIRGYLIPRQLEIYLELFKKDQYKSITSQEEFDKFIKTFKSRL
;
A
#
# COMPACT_ATOMS: atom_id res chain seq x y z
N MET A 1 -28.14 -3.90 -66.35
CA MET A 1 -26.84 -3.36 -65.93
C MET A 1 -26.99 -2.84 -64.50
N PHE A 2 -26.16 -3.36 -63.59
CA PHE A 2 -26.15 -3.37 -62.12
C PHE A 2 -26.90 -2.31 -61.29
N LYS A 3 -27.75 -2.80 -60.35
CA LYS A 3 -28.28 -2.09 -59.17
C LYS A 3 -27.18 -2.02 -58.10
N LEU A 4 -26.87 -0.83 -57.61
CA LEU A 4 -25.91 -0.62 -56.51
C LEU A 4 -26.66 -0.47 -55.18
N ASN A 5 -26.83 -1.58 -54.44
CA ASN A 5 -27.21 -1.56 -53.04
C ASN A 5 -26.10 -0.88 -52.23
N ARG A 6 -26.33 0.36 -51.77
CA ARG A 6 -25.40 1.05 -50.86
C ARG A 6 -25.76 0.64 -49.43
N GLY A 7 -25.07 -0.42 -48.98
CA GLY A 7 -25.21 -1.02 -47.67
C GLY A 7 -25.04 0.01 -46.54
N LEU A 8 -25.94 -0.10 -45.56
CA LEU A 8 -25.85 0.57 -44.27
C LEU A 8 -24.66 -0.04 -43.51
N PHE A 9 -23.49 0.60 -43.59
CA PHE A 9 -22.32 0.23 -42.80
C PHE A 9 -22.56 0.69 -41.36
N LEU A 10 -23.18 -0.16 -40.54
CA LEU A 10 -23.22 -0.02 -39.09
C LEU A 10 -21.79 -0.24 -38.57
N ILE A 11 -21.06 0.87 -38.37
CA ILE A 11 -19.77 0.87 -37.67
C ILE A 11 -20.07 0.56 -36.19
N PHE A 12 -19.96 -0.72 -35.83
CA PHE A 12 -19.98 -1.17 -34.44
C PHE A 12 -18.69 -0.67 -33.78
N PHE A 13 -18.76 0.48 -33.11
CA PHE A 13 -17.66 1.03 -32.31
C PHE A 13 -17.52 0.16 -31.05
N LEU A 14 -16.88 -0.99 -31.21
CA LEU A 14 -16.55 -1.90 -30.12
C LEU A 14 -15.56 -1.17 -29.21
N SER A 15 -16.09 -0.51 -28.18
CA SER A 15 -15.31 0.15 -27.14
C SER A 15 -14.60 -0.96 -26.38
N PHE A 16 -13.38 -1.29 -26.81
CA PHE A 16 -12.53 -2.24 -26.13
C PHE A 16 -12.10 -1.58 -24.81
N PHE A 17 -12.87 -1.79 -23.75
CA PHE A 17 -12.46 -1.40 -22.40
C PHE A 17 -11.27 -2.28 -22.01
N ILE A 18 -10.08 -1.79 -22.33
CA ILE A 18 -8.82 -2.38 -21.88
C ILE A 18 -8.80 -2.17 -20.37
N ASN A 19 -9.20 -3.20 -19.62
CA ASN A 19 -9.06 -3.22 -18.17
C ASN A 19 -7.58 -3.41 -17.85
N PHE A 20 -6.80 -2.32 -17.92
CA PHE A 20 -5.46 -2.33 -17.38
C PHE A 20 -5.55 -2.66 -15.90
N SER A 21 -4.88 -3.73 -15.47
CA SER A 21 -4.63 -3.96 -14.05
C SER A 21 -3.82 -2.78 -13.55
N GLN A 22 -4.41 -1.94 -12.72
CA GLN A 22 -3.74 -0.73 -12.23
C GLN A 22 -2.76 -1.14 -11.13
N GLU A 23 -1.50 -0.76 -11.28
CA GLU A 23 -0.50 -0.89 -10.21
C GLU A 23 -0.81 0.09 -9.07
N ILE A 24 -0.28 -0.18 -7.87
CA ILE A 24 -0.39 0.77 -6.76
C ILE A 24 0.37 2.05 -7.10
N ASN A 25 -0.27 3.20 -6.86
CA ASN A 25 0.31 4.53 -6.99
C ASN A 25 1.21 4.81 -5.78
N TRP A 26 2.42 4.26 -5.82
CA TRP A 26 3.42 4.47 -4.78
C TRP A 26 3.93 5.92 -4.78
N LEU A 27 3.92 6.53 -3.61
CA LEU A 27 4.45 7.88 -3.35
C LEU A 27 5.69 7.78 -2.44
N SER A 28 6.55 8.80 -2.49
CA SER A 28 7.48 9.03 -1.39
C SER A 28 6.71 9.42 -0.13
N PHE A 29 7.30 9.22 1.04
CA PHE A 29 6.64 9.52 2.29
C PHE A 29 6.25 11.01 2.40
N GLU A 30 7.13 11.91 1.97
CA GLU A 30 6.88 13.36 1.93
C GLU A 30 5.71 13.71 1.01
N LYS A 31 5.63 13.09 -0.17
CA LYS A 31 4.51 13.31 -1.11
C LYS A 31 3.19 12.81 -0.53
N ALA A 32 3.19 11.69 0.19
CA ALA A 32 2.01 11.18 0.87
C ALA A 32 1.54 12.12 1.99
N ILE A 33 2.47 12.67 2.78
CA ILE A 33 2.17 13.67 3.82
C ILE A 33 1.60 14.94 3.19
N GLU A 34 2.20 15.43 2.10
CA GLU A 34 1.71 16.64 1.43
C GLU A 34 0.32 16.43 0.83
N ALA A 35 0.10 15.29 0.17
CA ALA A 35 -1.20 14.94 -0.39
C ALA A 35 -2.28 14.86 0.71
N GLN A 36 -1.96 14.31 1.88
CA GLN A 36 -2.86 14.22 3.03
C GLN A 36 -3.34 15.59 3.54
N LYS A 37 -2.52 16.65 3.43
CA LYS A 37 -2.95 18.02 3.79
C LYS A 37 -4.08 18.55 2.91
N THR A 38 -4.11 18.13 1.64
CA THR A 38 -5.12 18.59 0.67
C THR A 38 -6.38 17.72 0.68
N LEU A 39 -6.21 16.40 0.75
CA LEU A 39 -7.29 15.43 0.79
C LEU A 39 -6.96 14.37 1.84
N PRO A 40 -7.55 14.42 3.04
CA PRO A 40 -7.16 13.55 4.13
C PRO A 40 -7.56 12.10 3.85
N LYS A 41 -6.58 11.29 3.46
CA LYS A 41 -6.64 9.83 3.41
C LYS A 41 -5.57 9.26 4.34
N ASN A 42 -5.83 8.08 4.88
CA ASN A 42 -4.83 7.36 5.66
C ASN A 42 -3.66 6.94 4.75
N ILE A 43 -2.48 6.79 5.33
CA ILE A 43 -1.29 6.30 4.62
C ILE A 43 -1.13 4.82 4.94
N ILE A 44 -0.90 4.02 3.91
CA ILE A 44 -0.38 2.65 4.05
C ILE A 44 1.10 2.66 3.64
N MET A 45 1.97 2.14 4.49
CA MET A 45 3.40 2.02 4.19
C MET A 45 3.82 0.56 4.18
N ASP A 46 4.36 0.09 3.05
CA ASP A 46 5.08 -1.17 2.97
C ASP A 46 6.55 -0.95 3.32
N VAL A 47 6.99 -1.49 4.45
CA VAL A 47 8.40 -1.45 4.86
C VAL A 47 9.06 -2.77 4.49
N TYR A 48 9.97 -2.70 3.52
CA TYR A 48 10.61 -3.85 2.88
C TYR A 48 12.14 -3.72 2.90
N THR A 49 12.83 -4.76 2.43
CA THR A 49 14.25 -4.70 2.04
C THR A 49 14.49 -5.46 0.73
N ASN A 50 15.56 -5.14 0.01
CA ASN A 50 15.85 -5.72 -1.31
C ASN A 50 16.14 -7.23 -1.27
N TRP A 51 16.69 -7.74 -0.17
CA TRP A 51 17.01 -9.15 0.03
C TRP A 51 15.85 -9.97 0.61
N CYS A 52 14.78 -9.33 1.05
CA CYS A 52 13.65 -9.98 1.72
C CYS A 52 12.79 -10.77 0.72
N GLY A 53 12.90 -12.10 0.75
CA GLY A 53 12.09 -13.01 -0.06
C GLY A 53 10.58 -12.83 0.16
N PRO A 54 10.06 -12.86 1.41
CA PRO A 54 8.65 -12.63 1.69
C PRO A 54 8.12 -11.28 1.19
N CYS A 55 8.94 -10.23 1.19
CA CYS A 55 8.57 -8.91 0.65
C CYS A 55 8.31 -8.98 -0.86
N LYS A 56 9.18 -9.68 -1.61
CA LYS A 56 8.99 -9.92 -3.05
C LYS A 56 7.75 -10.75 -3.34
N LEU A 57 7.45 -11.73 -2.48
CA LEU A 57 6.20 -12.50 -2.58
C LEU A 57 4.98 -11.63 -2.31
N MET A 58 5.04 -10.71 -1.32
CA MET A 58 3.94 -9.80 -1.00
C MET A 58 3.67 -8.83 -2.15
N GLU A 59 4.73 -8.30 -2.76
CA GLU A 59 4.61 -7.49 -3.98
C GLU A 59 3.83 -8.23 -5.06
N LYS A 60 4.28 -9.44 -5.41
CA LYS A 60 3.74 -10.22 -6.52
C LYS A 60 2.32 -10.74 -6.26
N ASN A 61 2.06 -11.25 -5.06
CA ASN A 61 0.82 -11.99 -4.78
C ASN A 61 -0.26 -11.11 -4.15
N THR A 62 0.13 -10.01 -3.51
CA THR A 62 -0.78 -9.16 -2.72
C THR A 62 -0.91 -7.78 -3.31
N PHE A 63 0.19 -7.04 -3.48
CA PHE A 63 0.11 -5.67 -3.99
C PHE A 63 -0.20 -5.57 -5.48
N GLN A 64 0.16 -6.59 -6.28
CA GLN A 64 -0.25 -6.73 -7.69
C GLN A 64 -1.64 -7.34 -7.87
N ASN A 65 -2.33 -7.75 -6.80
CA ASN A 65 -3.73 -8.17 -6.92
C ASN A 65 -4.59 -6.95 -7.32
N LYS A 66 -5.34 -7.06 -8.43
CA LYS A 66 -6.11 -5.95 -9.01
C LYS A 66 -7.04 -5.28 -7.99
N PHE A 67 -7.79 -6.06 -7.23
CA PHE A 67 -8.72 -5.52 -6.24
C PHE A 67 -7.98 -4.77 -5.13
N ILE A 68 -6.89 -5.34 -4.61
CA ILE A 68 -6.06 -4.70 -3.58
C ILE A 68 -5.47 -3.39 -4.09
N ALA A 69 -4.90 -3.39 -5.29
CA ALA A 69 -4.30 -2.19 -5.88
C ALA A 69 -5.34 -1.09 -6.11
N ASP A 70 -6.50 -1.43 -6.69
CA ASP A 70 -7.61 -0.50 -6.89
C ASP A 70 -8.11 0.07 -5.55
N TYR A 71 -8.25 -0.79 -4.53
CA TYR A 71 -8.71 -0.40 -3.21
C TYR A 71 -7.74 0.57 -2.53
N ILE A 72 -6.45 0.24 -2.54
CA ILE A 72 -5.38 1.08 -1.99
C ILE A 72 -5.37 2.43 -2.70
N ASN A 73 -5.32 2.46 -4.02
CA ASN A 73 -5.31 3.70 -4.82
C ASN A 73 -6.52 4.60 -4.53
N LYS A 74 -7.69 3.98 -4.31
CA LYS A 74 -8.92 4.71 -4.02
C LYS A 74 -8.91 5.31 -2.62
N HIS A 75 -8.43 4.57 -1.62
CA HIS A 75 -8.69 4.85 -0.20
C HIS A 75 -7.47 5.31 0.60
N TYR A 76 -6.27 5.13 0.09
CA TYR A 76 -5.02 5.40 0.80
C TYR A 76 -4.04 6.20 -0.05
N TYR A 77 -3.08 6.82 0.62
CA TYR A 77 -1.79 7.12 0.01
C TYR A 77 -0.83 5.97 0.32
N ALA A 78 -0.29 5.34 -0.71
CA ALA A 78 0.61 4.21 -0.55
C ALA A 78 2.07 4.67 -0.58
N VAL A 79 2.87 4.21 0.38
CA VAL A 79 4.30 4.49 0.46
C VAL A 79 5.05 3.18 0.49
N LYS A 80 6.13 3.10 -0.29
CA LYS A 80 7.03 1.96 -0.26
C LYS A 80 8.36 2.44 0.29
N PHE A 81 8.77 1.90 1.43
CA PHE A 81 9.94 2.37 2.17
C PHE A 81 10.93 1.23 2.37
N ASN A 82 12.15 1.40 1.87
CA ASN A 82 13.21 0.43 2.12
C ASN A 82 13.78 0.66 3.52
N GLY A 83 13.48 -0.25 4.45
CA GLY A 83 13.86 -0.12 5.85
C GLY A 83 15.38 -0.19 6.11
N GLU A 84 16.16 -0.55 5.10
CA GLU A 84 17.63 -0.58 5.09
C GLU A 84 18.21 0.31 3.96
N GLY A 85 17.38 1.13 3.32
CA GLY A 85 17.77 2.02 2.24
C GLY A 85 18.54 3.25 2.72
N ASN A 86 18.81 4.16 1.78
CA ASN A 86 19.54 5.42 1.99
C ASN A 86 18.68 6.67 1.72
N GLU A 87 17.36 6.51 1.58
CA GLU A 87 16.42 7.63 1.47
C GLU A 87 16.54 8.54 2.69
N VAL A 88 16.35 9.85 2.53
CA VAL A 88 16.32 10.80 3.64
C VAL A 88 14.87 11.13 3.94
N ILE A 89 14.43 10.86 5.17
CA ILE A 89 13.05 11.10 5.59
C ILE A 89 12.98 12.32 6.51
N ASN A 90 12.12 13.29 6.16
CA ASN A 90 11.83 14.42 7.05
C ASN A 90 10.44 14.27 7.67
N PHE A 91 10.39 14.03 8.98
CA PHE A 91 9.15 13.77 9.68
C PHE A 91 9.13 14.41 11.08
N MET A 92 8.05 15.11 11.40
CA MET A 92 7.85 15.79 12.70
C MET A 92 9.04 16.69 13.10
N GLY A 93 9.59 17.44 12.15
CA GLY A 93 10.73 18.34 12.38
C GLY A 93 12.07 17.62 12.62
N ARG A 94 12.14 16.30 12.37
CA ARG A 94 13.36 15.50 12.49
C ARG A 94 13.76 14.95 11.13
N LYS A 95 15.07 14.91 10.89
CA LYS A 95 15.68 14.26 9.73
C LYS A 95 16.12 12.86 10.13
N PHE A 96 15.72 11.86 9.36
CA PHE A 96 16.13 10.46 9.52
C PHE A 96 16.90 10.01 8.30
N GLU A 97 18.04 9.37 8.52
CA GLU A 97 18.93 8.87 7.47
C GLU A 97 19.45 7.47 7.83
N ASN A 98 20.11 6.80 6.88
CA ASN A 98 20.89 5.61 7.18
C ASN A 98 22.39 5.91 7.16
N ILE A 99 22.89 6.45 8.28
CA ILE A 99 24.30 6.88 8.43
C ILE A 99 25.33 5.76 8.27
N ARG A 100 24.90 4.49 8.36
CA ARG A 100 25.76 3.31 8.22
C ARG A 100 25.43 2.53 6.94
N TYR A 101 24.74 3.15 5.99
CA TYR A 101 24.40 2.52 4.72
C TYR A 101 25.68 2.19 3.95
N ASP A 102 25.76 0.95 3.47
CA ASP A 102 26.84 0.47 2.63
C ASP A 102 26.29 0.15 1.24
N GLU A 103 26.67 0.94 0.23
CA GLU A 103 26.16 0.79 -1.14
C GLU A 103 26.48 -0.60 -1.74
N SER A 104 27.62 -1.19 -1.35
CA SER A 104 28.00 -2.54 -1.79
C SER A 104 27.03 -3.63 -1.29
N LYS A 105 26.27 -3.33 -0.22
CA LYS A 105 25.25 -4.19 0.37
C LYS A 105 23.83 -3.79 -0.02
N SER A 106 23.64 -2.96 -1.04
CA SER A 106 22.31 -2.50 -1.46
C SER A 106 21.32 -3.64 -1.78
N GLN A 107 21.80 -4.80 -2.21
CA GLN A 107 20.99 -5.99 -2.51
C GLN A 107 21.02 -7.08 -1.43
N THR A 108 21.78 -6.87 -0.34
CA THR A 108 21.95 -7.80 0.77
C THR A 108 21.64 -7.10 2.10
N ARG A 109 21.85 -7.76 3.24
CA ARG A 109 21.57 -7.17 4.55
C ARG A 109 22.43 -5.93 4.77
N ASN A 110 21.78 -4.80 5.03
CA ASN A 110 22.41 -3.53 5.37
C ASN A 110 22.06 -3.11 6.80
N SER A 111 22.61 -1.98 7.24
CA SER A 111 22.20 -1.36 8.50
C SER A 111 20.75 -0.86 8.41
N SER A 112 20.02 -0.92 9.53
CA SER A 112 18.64 -0.43 9.61
C SER A 112 18.60 1.10 9.54
N HIS A 113 17.74 1.64 8.68
CA HIS A 113 17.51 3.07 8.56
C HIS A 113 16.99 3.67 9.89
N GLN A 114 17.38 4.89 10.26
CA GLN A 114 16.96 5.50 11.53
C GLN A 114 15.43 5.62 11.66
N PHE A 115 14.73 5.89 10.54
CA PHE A 115 13.27 5.93 10.51
C PHE A 115 12.63 4.56 10.81
N THR A 116 13.21 3.46 10.32
CA THR A 116 12.79 2.09 10.67
C THR A 116 12.89 1.84 12.17
N GLN A 117 14.00 2.29 12.78
CA GLN A 117 14.23 2.18 14.23
C GLN A 117 13.23 3.02 15.02
N PHE A 118 12.97 4.26 14.57
CA PHE A 118 11.98 5.16 15.16
C PHE A 118 10.57 4.55 15.14
N LEU A 119 10.21 3.85 14.07
CA LEU A 119 8.93 3.15 13.92
C LEU A 119 8.88 1.80 14.67
N GLY A 120 9.96 1.38 15.34
CA GLY A 120 10.01 0.13 16.11
C GLY A 120 9.95 -1.14 15.25
N ILE A 121 10.40 -1.07 14.01
CA ILE A 121 10.34 -2.18 13.05
C ILE A 121 11.58 -3.06 13.20
N ASN A 122 11.36 -4.36 13.41
CA ASN A 122 12.40 -5.36 13.61
C ASN A 122 12.26 -6.60 12.71
N ALA A 123 11.29 -6.59 11.79
CA ALA A 123 11.03 -7.67 10.85
C ALA A 123 10.49 -7.12 9.52
N TYR A 124 10.76 -7.83 8.41
CA TYR A 124 10.30 -7.47 7.09
C TYR A 124 9.54 -8.64 6.42
N PRO A 125 8.48 -8.38 5.63
CA PRO A 125 7.84 -7.07 5.48
C PRO A 125 7.13 -6.64 6.76
N THR A 126 6.91 -5.34 6.93
CA THR A 126 5.99 -4.79 7.92
C THR A 126 5.10 -3.76 7.23
N THR A 127 3.79 -3.93 7.31
CA THR A 127 2.82 -2.95 6.81
C THR A 127 2.41 -2.01 7.94
N LEU A 128 2.53 -0.71 7.73
CA LEU A 128 2.09 0.32 8.68
C LEU A 128 0.88 1.07 8.15
N PHE A 129 0.07 1.56 9.07
CA PHE A 129 -1.01 2.49 8.78
C PHE A 129 -0.86 3.75 9.61
N PHE A 130 -0.92 4.92 8.96
CA PHE A 130 -1.00 6.22 9.62
C PHE A 130 -2.37 6.83 9.36
N ASP A 131 -2.98 7.40 10.41
CA ASP A 131 -4.25 8.10 10.27
C ASP A 131 -4.09 9.47 9.58
N GLY A 132 -5.21 10.16 9.33
CA GLY A 132 -5.26 11.50 8.75
C GLY A 132 -4.51 12.60 9.53
N LYS A 133 -4.00 12.30 10.73
CA LYS A 133 -3.22 13.21 11.59
C LYS A 133 -1.78 12.74 11.78
N MET A 134 -1.32 11.77 10.97
CA MET A 134 0.00 11.15 11.06
C MET A 134 0.26 10.39 12.38
N ASN A 135 -0.78 9.98 13.09
CA ASN A 135 -0.61 9.02 14.19
C ASN A 135 -0.41 7.62 13.60
N LEU A 136 0.61 6.90 14.07
CA LEU A 136 0.78 5.49 13.76
C LEU A 136 -0.35 4.69 14.44
N ILE A 137 -1.13 3.94 13.65
CA ILE A 137 -2.21 3.09 14.17
C ILE A 137 -1.62 1.82 14.77
N THR A 138 -0.98 0.98 13.93
CA THR A 138 -0.31 -0.24 14.38
C THR A 138 0.63 -0.80 13.29
N PRO A 139 1.77 -1.41 13.66
CA PRO A 139 2.59 -2.19 12.74
C PRO A 139 2.07 -3.63 12.58
N ILE A 140 1.85 -4.06 11.34
CA ILE A 140 1.46 -5.43 10.99
C ILE A 140 2.68 -6.14 10.41
N ARG A 141 3.25 -7.04 11.20
CA ARG A 141 4.49 -7.74 10.84
C ARG A 141 4.20 -8.98 10.01
N GLY A 142 5.04 -9.20 9.01
CA GLY A 142 5.04 -10.41 8.19
C GLY A 142 4.26 -10.28 6.88
N TYR A 143 4.35 -11.35 6.09
CA TYR A 143 3.67 -11.46 4.81
C TYR A 143 2.15 -11.56 5.01
N LEU A 144 1.39 -10.74 4.27
CA LEU A 144 -0.06 -10.81 4.22
C LEU A 144 -0.50 -11.29 2.84
N ILE A 145 -1.37 -12.31 2.79
CA ILE A 145 -2.10 -12.65 1.55
C ILE A 145 -3.17 -11.59 1.26
N PRO A 146 -3.71 -11.48 0.02
CA PRO A 146 -4.73 -10.48 -0.33
C PRO A 146 -5.87 -10.35 0.67
N ARG A 147 -6.48 -11.47 1.06
CA ARG A 147 -7.63 -11.48 1.99
C ARG A 147 -7.28 -10.97 3.38
N GLN A 148 -6.06 -11.23 3.86
CA GLN A 148 -5.61 -10.70 5.16
C GLN A 148 -5.38 -9.20 5.07
N LEU A 149 -4.75 -8.72 3.99
CA LEU A 149 -4.56 -7.29 3.79
C LEU A 149 -5.90 -6.56 3.64
N GLU A 150 -6.87 -7.14 2.94
CA GLU A 150 -8.21 -6.57 2.77
C GLU A 150 -8.91 -6.27 4.10
N ILE A 151 -8.79 -7.17 5.10
CA ILE A 151 -9.36 -6.98 6.44
C ILE A 151 -8.82 -5.69 7.07
N TYR A 152 -7.50 -5.48 7.01
CA TYR A 152 -6.85 -4.29 7.56
C TYR A 152 -7.17 -3.03 6.73
N LEU A 153 -7.26 -3.17 5.42
CA LEU A 153 -7.68 -2.08 4.53
C LEU A 153 -9.12 -1.63 4.83
N GLU A 154 -10.04 -2.54 5.14
CA GLU A 154 -11.40 -2.13 5.52
C GLU A 154 -11.38 -1.51 6.93
N LEU A 155 -10.69 -2.14 7.88
CA LEU A 155 -10.63 -1.68 9.27
C LEU A 155 -10.01 -0.28 9.43
N PHE A 156 -8.96 0.02 8.66
CA PHE A 156 -8.19 1.26 8.78
C PHE A 156 -8.46 2.28 7.68
N LYS A 157 -9.45 2.07 6.80
CA LYS A 157 -9.76 3.06 5.74
C LYS A 157 -10.29 4.37 6.31
N LYS A 158 -10.85 4.32 7.51
CA LYS A 158 -11.30 5.45 8.31
C LYS A 158 -10.93 5.20 9.77
N ASP A 159 -11.55 5.96 10.65
CA ASP A 159 -11.50 5.78 12.10
C ASP A 159 -12.35 4.62 12.63
N GLN A 160 -12.70 3.62 11.78
CA GLN A 160 -13.52 2.49 12.22
C GLN A 160 -12.85 1.68 13.34
N TYR A 161 -11.52 1.54 13.29
CA TYR A 161 -10.75 0.93 14.38
C TYR A 161 -10.96 1.63 15.74
N LYS A 162 -11.30 2.93 15.77
CA LYS A 162 -11.58 3.64 17.03
C LYS A 162 -12.88 3.18 17.70
N SER A 163 -13.80 2.57 16.94
CA SER A 163 -15.02 1.94 17.47
C SER A 163 -14.82 0.50 17.95
N ILE A 164 -13.64 -0.08 17.72
CA ILE A 164 -13.30 -1.42 18.21
C ILE A 164 -12.42 -1.25 19.44
N THR A 165 -13.04 -1.35 20.60
CA THR A 165 -12.42 -1.08 21.91
C THR A 165 -12.16 -2.35 22.72
N SER A 166 -12.65 -3.50 22.24
CA SER A 166 -12.50 -4.81 22.87
C SER A 166 -12.19 -5.92 21.87
N GLN A 167 -11.63 -7.03 22.38
CA GLN A 167 -11.38 -8.23 21.57
C GLN A 167 -12.69 -8.80 20.99
N GLU A 168 -13.79 -8.75 21.75
CA GLU A 168 -15.10 -9.23 21.30
C GLU A 168 -15.63 -8.45 20.09
N GLU A 169 -15.48 -7.12 20.10
CA GLU A 169 -15.85 -6.26 18.96
C GLU A 169 -14.99 -6.56 17.74
N PHE A 170 -13.69 -6.82 17.94
CA PHE A 170 -12.78 -7.23 16.86
C PHE A 170 -13.19 -8.58 16.28
N ASP A 171 -13.46 -9.57 17.13
CA ASP A 171 -13.90 -10.91 16.70
C ASP A 171 -15.22 -10.83 15.93
N LYS A 172 -16.14 -9.98 16.38
CA LYS A 172 -17.40 -9.70 15.69
C LYS A 172 -17.16 -9.06 14.31
N PHE A 173 -16.24 -8.10 14.21
CA PHE A 173 -15.85 -7.51 12.93
C PHE A 173 -15.32 -8.59 11.98
N ILE A 174 -14.38 -9.42 12.42
CA ILE A 174 -13.82 -10.52 11.61
C ILE A 174 -14.89 -11.52 11.18
N LYS A 175 -15.79 -11.91 12.08
CA LYS A 175 -16.87 -12.86 11.79
C LYS A 175 -17.88 -12.33 10.76
N THR A 176 -18.11 -11.01 10.76
CA THR A 176 -19.06 -10.36 9.84
C THR A 176 -18.41 -9.86 8.56
N PHE A 177 -17.08 -9.80 8.52
CA PHE A 177 -16.31 -9.36 7.36
C PHE A 177 -16.53 -10.31 6.17
N LYS A 178 -17.00 -9.74 5.06
CA LYS A 178 -17.16 -10.42 3.78
C LYS A 178 -16.15 -9.86 2.78
N SER A 179 -15.17 -10.71 2.46
CA SER A 179 -14.17 -10.47 1.41
C SER A 179 -14.86 -10.08 0.10
N ARG A 180 -14.29 -9.10 -0.60
CA ARG A 180 -14.70 -8.69 -1.94
C ARG A 180 -13.74 -9.17 -3.02
N LEU A 181 -12.64 -9.81 -2.62
CA LEU A 181 -11.79 -10.65 -3.47
C LEU A 181 -12.54 -11.90 -3.95
#